data_AF-A0A661UQN8-F1
#
_entry.id   AF-A0A661UQN8-F1
#
_cell.length_a   1.000
_cell.length_b   1.000
_cell.length_c   1.000
_cell.angle_alpha   90.00
_cell.angle_beta   90.00
_cell.angle_gamma   90.00
#
_symmetry.space_group_name_H-M   'P 1'
#
loop_
_entity.id
_entity.type
_entity.pdbx_description
1 polymer ?
#
loop_
_entity_poly.entity_id
_entity_poly.type
_entity_poly.pdbx_seq_one_letter_code
_entity_poly.pdbx_strand_id
1 'polypeptide(L)'
;MLTIIFFLSSGLFLGWSLGANDAANIFGTAVGTKMIKFKTAALICSIFIILGAVVSGAGASHTLGKLGAVNQLAGAFIVALAAAITVMWMTKAGLPVSTSQAIVGAIIGWNFFSQTATSMSSLYKIIGTWVFSPILSALFAFLFFHITKRIVEKSRIHLMRLDSYTRIGLLIVGAFGSYSLGANNIGNVMGVFINSSPFKDISIEGLFHLSSIQQLFLLGGIAIAFGVFTYSKKVMMTVGSGIFKLSPVTALVVVLASSITLFLFASQGLHDLLTSLHLPAFPLVPVSSSQAVVGSVMGISLAKGGRNINYKKLSQISMGWVATPLASAILAYVALFFMQNVFMQSVFQ
;
A
#
# COMPACT_ATOMS: atom_id res chain seq x y z
N MET A 1 15.76 -24.94 -6.06
CA MET A 1 15.13 -23.80 -6.77
C MET A 1 13.61 -23.87 -6.76
N LEU A 2 13.00 -24.99 -7.17
CA LEU A 2 11.53 -25.16 -7.22
C LEU A 2 10.83 -24.91 -5.87
N THR A 3 11.39 -25.44 -4.77
CA THR A 3 10.86 -25.25 -3.40
C THR A 3 10.81 -23.78 -3.00
N ILE A 4 11.81 -22.99 -3.38
CA ILE A 4 11.87 -21.57 -3.02
C ILE A 4 10.86 -20.76 -3.83
N ILE A 5 10.70 -21.08 -5.12
CA ILE A 5 9.66 -20.47 -5.96
C ILE A 5 8.26 -20.77 -5.40
N PHE A 6 8.04 -22.00 -4.92
CA PHE A 6 6.79 -22.35 -4.23
C PHE A 6 6.57 -21.49 -2.99
N PHE A 7 7.57 -21.31 -2.13
CA PHE A 7 7.42 -20.47 -0.94
C PHE A 7 7.26 -18.97 -1.24
N LEU A 8 7.90 -18.47 -2.29
CA LEU A 8 7.70 -17.10 -2.77
C LEU A 8 6.31 -16.89 -3.38
N SER A 9 5.61 -17.95 -3.80
CA SER A 9 4.30 -17.83 -4.45
C SER A 9 3.24 -17.15 -3.59
N SER A 10 3.31 -17.32 -2.26
CA SER A 10 2.42 -16.62 -1.32
C SER A 10 2.66 -15.11 -1.30
N GLY A 11 3.92 -14.68 -1.34
CA GLY A 11 4.32 -13.27 -1.51
C GLY A 11 3.86 -12.72 -2.85
N LEU A 12 4.04 -13.47 -3.95
CA LEU A 12 3.53 -13.08 -5.26
C LEU A 12 1.99 -12.98 -5.26
N PHE A 13 1.29 -13.88 -4.59
CA PHE A 13 -0.15 -13.84 -4.44
C PHE A 13 -0.64 -12.65 -3.60
N LEU A 14 0.10 -12.29 -2.54
CA LEU A 14 -0.13 -11.06 -1.78
C LEU A 14 0.09 -9.83 -2.65
N GLY A 15 1.14 -9.81 -3.46
CA GLY A 15 1.44 -8.75 -4.42
C GLY A 15 0.31 -8.57 -5.44
N TRP A 16 -0.14 -9.68 -6.03
CA TRP A 16 -1.29 -9.68 -6.94
C TRP A 16 -2.57 -9.14 -6.27
N SER A 17 -2.87 -9.61 -5.05
CA SER A 17 -4.04 -9.16 -4.29
C SER A 17 -3.97 -7.67 -3.95
N LEU A 18 -2.77 -7.17 -3.64
CA LEU A 18 -2.50 -5.76 -3.39
C LEU A 18 -2.72 -4.92 -4.66
N GLY A 19 -2.17 -5.32 -5.80
CA GLY A 19 -2.37 -4.62 -7.07
C GLY A 19 -3.83 -4.60 -7.51
N ALA A 20 -4.56 -5.68 -7.27
CA ALA A 20 -5.99 -5.79 -7.52
C ALA A 20 -6.81 -4.76 -6.70
N ASN A 21 -6.44 -4.54 -5.43
CA ASN A 21 -7.18 -3.68 -4.51
C ASN A 21 -6.70 -2.21 -4.55
N ASP A 22 -5.42 -1.99 -4.33
CA ASP A 22 -4.86 -0.66 -4.03
C ASP A 22 -4.71 0.22 -5.27
N ALA A 23 -4.71 -0.33 -6.49
CA ALA A 23 -4.69 0.49 -7.70
C ALA A 23 -5.93 1.40 -7.81
N ALA A 24 -7.05 0.99 -7.21
CA ALA A 24 -8.26 1.81 -7.13
C ALA A 24 -8.09 3.06 -6.25
N ASN A 25 -7.17 3.04 -5.29
CA ASN A 25 -6.86 4.20 -4.44
C ASN A 25 -6.20 5.34 -5.25
N ILE A 26 -5.48 5.01 -6.33
CA ILE A 26 -4.80 5.99 -7.18
C ILE A 26 -5.64 6.37 -8.41
N PHE A 27 -6.11 5.38 -9.17
CA PHE A 27 -6.78 5.62 -10.45
C PHE A 27 -8.29 5.37 -10.43
N GLY A 28 -8.87 4.88 -9.33
CA GLY A 28 -10.27 4.46 -9.26
C GLY A 28 -11.24 5.58 -9.66
N THR A 29 -11.08 6.77 -9.10
CA THR A 29 -11.96 7.91 -9.45
C THR A 29 -11.75 8.34 -10.90
N ALA A 30 -10.51 8.41 -11.40
CA ALA A 30 -10.22 8.84 -12.76
C ALA A 30 -10.78 7.88 -13.82
N VAL A 31 -10.73 6.57 -13.55
CA VAL A 31 -11.31 5.53 -14.42
C VAL A 31 -12.84 5.50 -14.28
N GLY A 32 -13.35 5.58 -13.05
CA GLY A 32 -14.80 5.58 -12.76
C GLY A 32 -15.54 6.77 -13.37
N THR A 33 -14.93 7.96 -13.41
CA THR A 33 -15.50 9.14 -14.08
C THR A 33 -15.24 9.16 -15.59
N LYS A 34 -14.64 8.10 -16.16
CA LYS A 34 -14.24 8.00 -17.57
C LYS A 34 -13.27 9.10 -18.04
N MET A 35 -12.57 9.76 -17.11
CA MET A 35 -11.54 10.75 -17.42
C MET A 35 -10.30 10.11 -18.01
N ILE A 36 -9.96 8.91 -17.54
CA ILE A 36 -8.83 8.11 -18.00
C ILE A 36 -9.33 6.72 -18.38
N LYS A 37 -8.88 6.20 -19.53
CA LYS A 37 -9.16 4.82 -19.93
C LYS A 37 -8.43 3.85 -18.99
N PHE A 38 -9.10 2.77 -18.58
CA PHE A 38 -8.52 1.74 -17.72
C PHE A 38 -7.15 1.24 -18.20
N LYS A 39 -6.99 0.94 -19.49
CA LYS A 39 -5.72 0.44 -20.05
C LYS A 39 -4.55 1.41 -19.81
N THR A 40 -4.79 2.71 -19.99
CA THR A 40 -3.80 3.77 -19.75
C THR A 40 -3.45 3.88 -18.28
N ALA A 41 -4.46 3.88 -17.41
CA ALA A 41 -4.26 3.90 -15.96
C ALA A 41 -3.46 2.67 -15.50
N ALA A 42 -3.82 1.47 -15.95
CA ALA A 42 -3.16 0.22 -15.58
C ALA A 42 -1.68 0.18 -16.03
N LEU A 43 -1.38 0.66 -17.23
CA LEU A 43 -0.01 0.73 -17.75
C LEU A 43 0.87 1.68 -16.92
N ILE A 44 0.41 2.92 -16.71
CA ILE A 44 1.15 3.91 -15.92
C ILE A 44 1.31 3.40 -14.48
N CYS A 45 0.24 2.88 -13.90
CA CYS A 45 0.28 2.35 -12.54
C CYS A 45 1.31 1.24 -12.39
N SER A 46 1.34 0.29 -13.32
CA SER A 46 2.26 -0.84 -13.29
C SER A 46 3.73 -0.43 -13.40
N ILE A 47 4.06 0.47 -14.34
CA ILE A 47 5.43 0.95 -14.54
C ILE A 47 5.93 1.65 -13.27
N PHE A 48 5.15 2.60 -12.75
CA PHE A 48 5.58 3.40 -11.62
C PHE A 48 5.57 2.62 -10.31
N ILE A 49 4.65 1.66 -10.11
CA ILE A 49 4.69 0.73 -8.96
C ILE A 49 5.99 -0.07 -8.96
N ILE A 50 6.38 -0.65 -10.10
CA ILE A 50 7.61 -1.44 -10.20
C ILE A 50 8.82 -0.55 -9.89
N LEU A 51 8.87 0.66 -10.47
CA LEU A 51 9.94 1.63 -10.20
C LEU A 51 10.01 1.99 -8.72
N GLY A 52 8.88 2.31 -8.08
CA GLY A 52 8.83 2.64 -6.66
C GLY A 52 9.26 1.48 -5.77
N ALA A 53 8.81 0.28 -6.08
CA ALA A 53 9.15 -0.94 -5.36
C ALA A 53 10.66 -1.22 -5.39
N VAL A 54 11.29 -1.14 -6.57
CA VAL A 54 12.71 -1.47 -6.75
C VAL A 54 13.62 -0.35 -6.22
N VAL A 55 13.27 0.92 -6.46
CA VAL A 55 14.14 2.06 -6.14
C VAL A 55 14.02 2.50 -4.69
N SER A 56 12.82 2.52 -4.11
CA SER A 56 12.58 3.10 -2.77
C SER A 56 11.86 2.16 -1.81
N GLY A 57 11.76 0.87 -2.15
CA GLY A 57 11.09 -0.14 -1.32
C GLY A 57 11.82 -0.53 -0.04
N ALA A 58 13.13 -0.28 0.06
CA ALA A 58 13.96 -0.83 1.14
C ALA A 58 13.57 -0.28 2.51
N GLY A 59 13.29 1.04 2.60
CA GLY A 59 13.02 1.72 3.87
C GLY A 59 11.88 1.07 4.67
N ALA A 60 10.69 1.01 4.07
CA ALA A 60 9.51 0.44 4.71
C ALA A 60 9.68 -1.08 5.01
N SER A 61 10.45 -1.80 4.20
CA SER A 61 10.64 -3.24 4.32
C SER A 61 11.42 -3.65 5.58
N HIS A 62 12.41 -2.86 5.99
CA HIS A 62 13.22 -3.16 7.18
C HIS A 62 12.40 -3.16 8.47
N THR A 63 11.41 -2.28 8.59
CA THR A 63 10.55 -2.22 9.79
C THR A 63 9.71 -3.48 9.95
N LEU A 64 9.20 -4.05 8.85
CA LEU A 64 8.46 -5.31 8.87
C LEU A 64 9.33 -6.50 9.26
N GLY A 65 10.56 -6.56 8.72
CA GLY A 65 11.53 -7.59 9.12
C GLY A 65 11.83 -7.56 10.63
N LYS A 66 11.93 -6.36 11.22
CA LYS A 66 12.16 -6.17 12.66
C LYS A 66 10.94 -6.46 13.54
N LEU A 67 9.73 -6.48 13.00
CA LEU A 67 8.51 -6.75 13.77
C LEU A 67 8.38 -8.24 14.13
N GLY A 68 8.72 -9.10 13.17
CA GLY A 68 8.47 -10.54 13.26
C GLY A 68 9.70 -11.42 13.27
N ALA A 69 10.89 -10.95 12.89
CA ALA A 69 12.10 -11.80 12.75
C ALA A 69 11.81 -13.20 12.14
N VAL A 70 10.85 -13.27 11.19
CA VAL A 70 10.37 -14.53 10.63
C VAL A 70 11.56 -15.21 9.98
N ASN A 71 12.04 -16.26 10.63
CA ASN A 71 13.36 -16.83 10.37
C ASN A 71 13.30 -18.06 9.47
N GLN A 72 12.10 -18.61 9.25
CA GLN A 72 11.86 -19.77 8.40
C GLN A 72 11.01 -19.45 7.18
N LEU A 73 11.40 -20.04 6.05
CA LEU A 73 10.76 -19.84 4.76
C LEU A 73 9.30 -20.33 4.74
N ALA A 74 9.00 -21.43 5.43
CA ALA A 74 7.63 -21.93 5.58
C ALA A 74 6.77 -20.98 6.45
N GLY A 75 7.35 -20.39 7.49
CA GLY A 75 6.69 -19.36 8.29
C GLY A 75 6.36 -18.11 7.47
N ALA A 76 7.34 -17.61 6.70
CA ALA A 76 7.17 -16.47 5.80
C ALA A 76 6.06 -16.73 4.76
N PHE A 77 6.01 -17.95 4.22
CA PHE A 77 4.95 -18.35 3.29
C PHE A 77 3.56 -18.29 3.92
N ILE A 78 3.38 -18.85 5.12
CA ILE A 78 2.08 -18.85 5.79
C ILE A 78 1.66 -17.43 6.18
N VAL A 79 2.59 -16.59 6.66
CA VAL A 79 2.32 -15.19 7.00
C VAL A 79 1.83 -14.42 5.77
N ALA A 80 2.55 -14.51 4.64
CA ALA A 80 2.14 -13.85 3.41
C ALA A 80 0.82 -14.42 2.85
N LEU A 81 0.62 -15.74 2.92
CA LEU A 81 -0.60 -16.40 2.45
C LEU A 81 -1.82 -16.00 3.28
N ALA A 82 -1.71 -15.98 4.61
CA ALA A 82 -2.79 -15.57 5.50
C ALA A 82 -3.19 -14.11 5.26
N ALA A 83 -2.20 -13.23 5.07
CA ALA A 83 -2.46 -11.84 4.70
C ALA A 83 -3.18 -11.74 3.34
N ALA A 84 -2.72 -12.48 2.33
CA ALA A 84 -3.28 -12.45 0.99
C ALA A 84 -4.73 -12.96 0.95
N ILE A 85 -5.00 -14.09 1.61
CA ILE A 85 -6.36 -14.65 1.71
C ILE A 85 -7.29 -13.67 2.42
N THR A 86 -6.84 -13.07 3.54
CA THR A 86 -7.64 -12.10 4.29
C THR A 86 -8.00 -10.89 3.42
N VAL A 87 -7.01 -10.31 2.73
CA VAL A 87 -7.23 -9.16 1.83
C VAL A 87 -8.17 -9.54 0.70
N MET A 88 -7.98 -10.70 0.07
CA MET A 88 -8.82 -11.15 -1.04
C MET A 88 -10.27 -11.38 -0.59
N TRP A 89 -10.47 -12.06 0.54
CA TRP A 89 -11.80 -12.34 1.08
C TRP A 89 -12.56 -11.06 1.42
N MET A 90 -11.91 -10.12 2.11
CA MET A 90 -12.55 -8.86 2.44
C MET A 90 -12.79 -7.97 1.20
N THR A 91 -11.88 -7.99 0.22
CA THR A 91 -12.09 -7.31 -1.07
C THR A 91 -13.31 -7.88 -1.80
N LYS A 92 -13.48 -9.21 -1.82
CA LYS A 92 -14.68 -9.85 -2.39
C LYS A 92 -15.95 -9.51 -1.63
N ALA A 93 -15.87 -9.33 -0.31
CA ALA A 93 -16.96 -8.87 0.52
C ALA A 93 -17.27 -7.36 0.36
N GLY A 94 -16.51 -6.63 -0.47
CA GLY A 94 -16.70 -5.21 -0.71
C GLY A 94 -16.27 -4.31 0.46
N LEU A 95 -15.48 -4.84 1.40
CA LEU A 95 -14.94 -4.08 2.53
C LEU A 95 -13.57 -3.51 2.16
N PRO A 96 -13.36 -2.17 2.23
CA PRO A 96 -12.05 -1.57 1.98
C PRO A 96 -11.07 -1.97 3.08
N VAL A 97 -10.04 -2.72 2.70
CA VAL A 97 -9.05 -3.27 3.63
C VAL A 97 -7.67 -2.65 3.47
N SER A 98 -6.87 -2.85 4.51
CA SER A 98 -5.48 -2.43 4.56
C SER A 98 -4.57 -3.66 4.50
N THR A 99 -3.86 -3.80 3.38
CA THR A 99 -2.85 -4.87 3.21
C THR A 99 -1.75 -4.76 4.27
N SER A 100 -1.34 -3.54 4.63
CA SER A 100 -0.36 -3.29 5.71
C SER A 100 -0.84 -3.80 7.07
N GLN A 101 -2.15 -3.69 7.37
CA GLN A 101 -2.70 -4.23 8.61
C GLN A 101 -2.82 -5.76 8.58
N ALA A 102 -3.17 -6.33 7.42
CA ALA A 102 -3.25 -7.78 7.25
C ALA A 102 -1.89 -8.44 7.51
N ILE A 103 -0.81 -7.95 6.88
CA ILE A 103 0.52 -8.54 7.06
C ILE A 103 1.03 -8.38 8.50
N VAL A 104 0.79 -7.22 9.14
CA VAL A 104 1.14 -7.00 10.55
C VAL A 104 0.37 -7.96 11.46
N GLY A 105 -0.92 -8.16 11.21
CA GLY A 105 -1.74 -9.15 11.92
C GLY A 105 -1.20 -10.56 11.75
N ALA A 106 -0.88 -10.98 10.52
CA ALA A 106 -0.30 -12.29 10.25
C ALA A 106 1.06 -12.50 10.95
N ILE A 107 1.92 -11.48 10.99
CA ILE A 107 3.19 -11.52 11.73
C ILE A 107 2.95 -11.69 13.24
N ILE A 108 1.98 -10.96 13.81
CA ILE A 108 1.61 -11.11 15.22
C ILE A 108 1.10 -12.54 15.50
N GLY A 109 0.29 -13.11 14.59
CA GLY A 109 -0.15 -14.50 14.66
C GLY A 109 1.02 -15.49 14.65
N TRP A 110 2.04 -15.24 13.82
CA TRP A 110 3.28 -16.02 13.82
C TRP A 110 4.05 -15.88 15.13
N ASN A 111 4.22 -14.66 15.67
CA ASN A 111 4.90 -14.44 16.95
C ASN A 111 4.23 -15.20 18.11
N PHE A 112 2.90 -15.22 18.15
CA PHE A 112 2.15 -16.01 19.15
C PHE A 112 2.36 -17.51 18.98
N PHE A 113 2.41 -18.00 17.74
CA PHE A 113 2.61 -19.42 17.46
C PHE A 113 4.04 -19.88 17.77
N SER A 114 5.04 -19.09 17.37
CA SER A 114 6.47 -19.37 17.59
C SER A 114 6.97 -19.03 18.99
N GLN A 115 6.12 -18.43 19.84
CA GLN A 115 6.49 -17.88 21.15
C GLN A 115 7.61 -16.82 21.08
N THR A 116 7.81 -16.20 19.91
CA THR A 116 8.79 -15.14 19.71
C THR A 116 8.24 -13.82 20.25
N ALA A 117 9.05 -13.09 21.02
CA ALA A 117 8.66 -11.80 21.56
C ALA A 117 8.39 -10.78 20.44
N THR A 118 7.20 -10.19 20.43
CA THR A 118 6.88 -9.11 19.50
C THR A 118 7.63 -7.85 19.91
N SER A 119 8.36 -7.23 18.96
CA SER A 119 9.03 -5.95 19.22
C SER A 119 7.99 -4.84 19.45
N MET A 120 7.76 -4.51 20.73
CA MET A 120 6.78 -3.50 21.12
C MET A 120 7.12 -2.12 20.55
N SER A 121 8.41 -1.78 20.44
CA SER A 121 8.85 -0.52 19.81
C SER A 121 8.41 -0.43 18.33
N SER A 122 8.61 -1.51 17.56
CA SER A 122 8.16 -1.56 16.16
C SER A 122 6.62 -1.54 16.07
N LEU A 123 5.94 -2.28 16.95
CA LEU A 123 4.48 -2.34 16.97
C LEU A 123 3.84 -0.98 17.27
N TYR A 124 4.34 -0.25 18.28
CA TYR A 124 3.84 1.10 18.60
C TYR A 124 4.08 2.09 17.47
N LYS A 125 5.22 2.02 16.78
CA LYS A 125 5.47 2.84 15.58
C LYS A 125 4.45 2.55 14.48
N ILE A 126 4.16 1.29 14.21
CA ILE A 126 3.18 0.86 13.19
C ILE A 126 1.75 1.28 13.56
N ILE A 127 1.29 0.98 14.77
CA ILE A 127 -0.05 1.34 15.21
C ILE A 127 -0.22 2.86 15.22
N GLY A 128 0.83 3.60 15.63
CA GLY A 128 0.87 5.05 15.54
C GLY A 128 0.59 5.54 14.12
N THR A 129 1.22 4.97 13.10
CA THR A 129 0.99 5.41 11.71
C THR A 129 -0.43 5.12 11.22
N TRP A 130 -1.12 4.11 11.75
CA TRP A 130 -2.52 3.84 11.38
C TRP A 130 -3.49 4.96 11.82
N VAL A 131 -3.11 5.72 12.85
CA VAL A 131 -3.85 6.90 13.31
C VAL A 131 -3.32 8.17 12.65
N PHE A 132 -1.99 8.36 12.62
CA PHE A 132 -1.38 9.59 12.10
C PHE A 132 -1.52 9.75 10.58
N SER A 133 -1.40 8.66 9.81
CA SER A 133 -1.44 8.75 8.34
C SER A 133 -2.77 9.26 7.77
N PRO A 134 -3.97 8.80 8.19
CA PRO A 134 -5.21 9.38 7.68
C PRO A 134 -5.37 10.85 8.09
N ILE A 135 -4.94 11.23 9.30
CA ILE A 135 -5.02 12.62 9.78
C ILE A 135 -4.11 13.53 8.95
N LEU A 136 -2.87 13.12 8.72
CA LEU A 136 -1.91 13.87 7.91
C LEU A 136 -2.40 14.01 6.46
N SER A 137 -2.95 12.93 5.89
CA SER A 137 -3.51 12.95 4.54
C SER A 137 -4.75 13.85 4.44
N ALA A 138 -5.58 13.90 5.49
CA ALA A 138 -6.71 14.83 5.58
C ALA A 138 -6.24 16.29 5.60
N LEU A 139 -5.19 16.60 6.36
CA LEU A 139 -4.59 17.93 6.43
C LEU A 139 -4.05 18.38 5.07
N PHE A 140 -3.29 17.52 4.39
CA PHE A 140 -2.80 17.82 3.05
C PHE A 140 -3.94 18.02 2.05
N ALA A 141 -4.96 17.16 2.07
CA ALA A 141 -6.11 17.30 1.17
C ALA A 141 -6.88 18.60 1.43
N PHE A 142 -7.08 18.97 2.70
CA PHE A 142 -7.71 20.23 3.07
C PHE A 142 -6.92 21.44 2.54
N LEU A 143 -5.60 21.46 2.74
CA LEU A 143 -4.73 22.54 2.29
C LEU A 143 -4.71 22.65 0.76
N PHE A 144 -4.42 21.54 0.08
CA PHE A 144 -4.35 21.50 -1.38
C PHE A 144 -5.69 21.83 -2.03
N PHE A 145 -6.81 21.45 -1.44
CA PHE A 145 -8.11 21.83 -1.96
C PHE A 145 -8.31 23.35 -1.99
N HIS A 146 -7.96 24.05 -0.91
CA HIS A 146 -8.07 25.51 -0.87
C HIS A 146 -7.14 26.19 -1.88
N ILE A 147 -5.91 25.66 -2.04
CA ILE A 147 -4.96 26.15 -3.04
C ILE A 147 -5.50 25.95 -4.46
N THR A 148 -5.90 24.71 -4.80
CA THR A 148 -6.46 24.38 -6.12
C THR A 148 -7.72 25.18 -6.41
N LYS A 149 -8.64 25.31 -5.44
CA LYS A 149 -9.86 26.11 -5.57
C LYS A 149 -9.53 27.57 -5.92
N ARG A 150 -8.64 28.21 -5.14
CA ARG A 150 -8.21 29.60 -5.40
C ARG A 150 -7.57 29.77 -6.78
N ILE A 151 -6.75 28.82 -7.22
CA ILE A 151 -6.12 28.86 -8.55
C ILE A 151 -7.18 28.77 -9.65
N VAL A 152 -8.09 27.80 -9.56
CA VAL A 152 -9.14 27.59 -10.58
C VAL A 152 -10.07 28.80 -10.67
N GLU A 153 -10.48 29.37 -9.53
CA GLU A 153 -11.35 30.54 -9.48
C GLU A 153 -10.68 31.80 -10.03
N LYS A 154 -9.40 32.03 -9.71
CA LYS A 154 -8.65 33.21 -10.21
C LYS A 154 -8.32 33.12 -11.70
N SER A 155 -7.98 31.94 -12.20
CA SER A 155 -7.52 31.77 -13.58
C SER A 155 -8.64 31.80 -14.62
N ARG A 156 -9.92 31.79 -14.20
CA ARG A 156 -11.12 31.84 -15.07
C ARG A 156 -11.03 30.90 -16.29
N ILE A 157 -10.48 29.70 -16.09
CA ILE A 157 -10.18 28.76 -17.17
C ILE A 157 -11.49 28.21 -17.72
N HIS A 158 -11.62 28.21 -19.05
CA HIS A 158 -12.76 27.59 -19.72
C HIS A 158 -12.89 26.10 -19.34
N LEU A 159 -14.12 25.63 -19.10
CA LEU A 159 -14.40 24.29 -18.55
C LEU A 159 -13.69 23.16 -19.31
N MET A 160 -13.68 23.22 -20.65
CA MET A 160 -13.04 22.21 -21.51
C MET A 160 -11.50 22.16 -21.34
N ARG A 161 -10.86 23.31 -21.13
CA ARG A 161 -9.41 23.37 -20.86
C ARG A 161 -9.12 22.85 -19.45
N LEU A 162 -9.95 23.19 -18.48
CA LEU A 162 -9.83 22.67 -17.11
C LEU A 162 -9.95 21.14 -17.09
N ASP A 163 -10.87 20.56 -17.85
CA ASP A 163 -11.00 19.10 -17.99
C ASP A 163 -9.71 18.48 -18.54
N SER A 164 -9.14 19.10 -19.58
CA SER A 164 -7.91 18.65 -20.23
C SER A 164 -6.70 18.71 -19.27
N TYR A 165 -6.55 19.82 -18.54
CA TYR A 165 -5.51 19.95 -17.51
C TYR A 165 -5.71 18.98 -16.35
N THR A 166 -6.96 18.76 -15.93
CA THR A 166 -7.27 17.79 -14.87
C THR A 166 -6.91 16.37 -15.31
N ARG A 167 -7.16 16.01 -16.57
CA ARG A 167 -6.75 14.71 -17.12
C ARG A 167 -5.24 14.53 -17.09
N ILE A 168 -4.48 15.53 -17.54
CA ILE A 168 -3.01 15.50 -17.50
C ILE A 168 -2.51 15.42 -16.05
N GLY A 169 -3.09 16.23 -15.17
CA GLY A 169 -2.79 16.21 -13.74
C GLY A 169 -3.03 14.83 -13.12
N LEU A 170 -4.16 14.18 -13.43
CA LEU A 170 -4.47 12.83 -12.92
C LEU A 170 -3.48 11.77 -13.43
N LEU A 171 -2.91 11.93 -14.63
CA LEU A 171 -1.87 11.04 -15.13
C LEU A 171 -0.54 11.26 -14.38
N ILE A 172 -0.12 12.51 -14.20
CA ILE A 172 1.14 12.87 -13.52
C ILE A 172 1.08 12.50 -12.04
N VAL A 173 0.05 12.96 -11.34
CA VAL A 173 -0.17 12.66 -9.92
C VAL A 173 -0.45 11.18 -9.72
N GLY A 174 -1.15 10.53 -10.66
CA GLY A 174 -1.36 9.09 -10.64
C GLY A 174 -0.06 8.28 -10.81
N ALA A 175 0.87 8.75 -11.64
CA ALA A 175 2.20 8.17 -11.76
C ALA A 175 2.99 8.30 -10.45
N PHE A 176 3.04 9.50 -9.87
CA PHE A 176 3.67 9.73 -8.57
C PHE A 176 3.03 8.90 -7.45
N GLY A 177 1.70 8.80 -7.44
CA GLY A 177 0.96 7.98 -6.47
C GLY A 177 1.23 6.50 -6.62
N SER A 178 1.36 6.02 -7.85
CA SER A 178 1.72 4.63 -8.14
C SER A 178 3.16 4.32 -7.70
N TYR A 179 4.09 5.24 -7.91
CA TYR A 179 5.45 5.14 -7.38
C TYR A 179 5.47 5.07 -5.85
N SER A 180 4.76 6.00 -5.20
CA SER A 180 4.68 6.06 -3.74
C SER A 180 4.01 4.81 -3.16
N LEU A 181 2.99 4.28 -3.84
CA LEU A 181 2.35 3.02 -3.50
C LEU A 181 3.34 1.85 -3.60
N GLY A 182 4.11 1.74 -4.69
CA GLY A 182 5.13 0.70 -4.86
C GLY A 182 6.19 0.73 -3.76
N ALA A 183 6.75 1.92 -3.49
CA ALA A 183 7.77 2.12 -2.47
C ALA A 183 7.26 1.78 -1.05
N ASN A 184 6.03 2.18 -0.72
CA ASN A 184 5.44 1.91 0.59
C ASN A 184 5.03 0.44 0.77
N ASN A 185 4.49 -0.20 -0.28
CA ASN A 185 3.80 -1.48 -0.13
C ASN A 185 4.68 -2.70 -0.42
N ILE A 186 5.81 -2.57 -1.11
CA ILE A 186 6.63 -3.75 -1.46
C ILE A 186 7.15 -4.48 -0.21
N GLY A 187 7.38 -3.75 0.88
CA GLY A 187 7.73 -4.34 2.18
C GLY A 187 6.64 -5.25 2.75
N ASN A 188 5.36 -4.95 2.50
CA ASN A 188 4.27 -5.84 2.91
C ASN A 188 4.27 -7.15 2.10
N VAL A 189 4.66 -7.07 0.83
CA VAL A 189 4.61 -8.19 -0.11
C VAL A 189 5.82 -9.11 0.06
N MET A 190 7.01 -8.52 0.15
CA MET A 190 8.28 -9.24 0.09
C MET A 190 9.13 -9.14 1.36
N GLY A 191 8.76 -8.29 2.32
CA GLY A 191 9.57 -8.02 3.51
C GLY A 191 9.86 -9.26 4.36
N VAL A 192 8.89 -10.17 4.50
CA VAL A 192 9.05 -11.42 5.26
C VAL A 192 9.97 -12.44 4.58
N PHE A 193 10.31 -12.23 3.30
CA PHE A 193 11.20 -13.11 2.53
C PHE A 193 12.63 -12.58 2.41
N ILE A 194 12.91 -11.35 2.87
CA ILE A 194 14.23 -10.71 2.70
C ILE A 194 15.35 -11.58 3.31
N ASN A 195 15.16 -12.07 4.53
CA ASN A 195 16.16 -12.87 5.23
C ASN A 195 16.29 -14.30 4.67
N SER A 196 15.34 -14.74 3.85
CA SER A 196 15.30 -16.08 3.25
C SER A 196 15.41 -16.03 1.72
N SER A 197 15.86 -14.89 1.17
CA SER A 197 15.94 -14.66 -0.26
C SER A 197 17.00 -15.58 -0.89
N PRO A 198 16.68 -16.31 -1.98
CA PRO A 198 17.64 -17.17 -2.67
C PRO A 198 18.60 -16.42 -3.60
N PHE A 199 18.33 -15.14 -3.86
CA PHE A 199 19.02 -14.38 -4.89
C PHE A 199 20.40 -13.94 -4.40
N LYS A 200 21.36 -13.96 -5.31
CA LYS A 200 22.69 -13.36 -5.11
C LYS A 200 22.73 -12.02 -5.84
N ASP A 201 23.57 -11.12 -5.37
CA ASP A 201 23.76 -9.82 -6.01
C ASP A 201 24.29 -10.02 -7.44
N ILE A 202 23.72 -9.26 -8.38
CA ILE A 202 24.13 -9.27 -9.79
C ILE A 202 24.87 -7.97 -10.04
N SER A 203 26.18 -8.08 -10.28
CA SER A 203 27.04 -6.97 -10.68
C SER A 203 27.58 -7.23 -12.09
N ILE A 204 27.29 -6.34 -13.03
CA ILE A 204 27.91 -6.33 -14.36
C ILE A 204 29.01 -5.27 -14.32
N GLU A 205 30.27 -5.72 -14.36
CA GLU A 205 31.54 -4.94 -14.43
C GLU A 205 31.41 -3.40 -14.38
N GLY A 206 31.02 -2.86 -13.21
CA GLY A 206 30.96 -1.42 -12.94
C GLY A 206 29.80 -0.62 -13.59
N LEU A 207 28.98 -1.24 -14.45
CA LEU A 207 27.88 -0.55 -15.16
C LEU A 207 26.53 -0.69 -14.45
N PHE A 208 26.27 -1.83 -13.82
CA PHE A 208 24.98 -2.12 -13.21
C PHE A 208 25.13 -3.02 -11.98
N HIS A 209 24.54 -2.61 -10.86
CA HIS A 209 24.50 -3.37 -9.63
C HIS A 209 23.05 -3.53 -9.19
N LEU A 210 22.58 -4.78 -9.13
CA LEU A 210 21.24 -5.13 -8.67
C LEU A 210 21.33 -6.07 -7.47
N SER A 211 20.95 -5.57 -6.31
CA SER A 211 21.00 -6.37 -5.09
C SER A 211 19.96 -7.49 -5.10
N SER A 212 20.23 -8.54 -4.32
CA SER A 212 19.31 -9.65 -4.04
C SER A 212 17.93 -9.17 -3.56
N ILE A 213 17.89 -8.10 -2.76
CA ILE A 213 16.67 -7.47 -2.27
C ILE A 213 15.93 -6.76 -3.41
N GLN A 214 16.64 -6.03 -4.28
CA GLN A 214 16.04 -5.36 -5.43
C GLN A 214 15.45 -6.36 -6.44
N GLN A 215 16.09 -7.53 -6.63
CA GLN A 215 15.54 -8.62 -7.44
C GLN A 215 14.23 -9.15 -6.85
N LEU A 216 14.19 -9.37 -5.54
CA LEU A 216 12.99 -9.81 -4.83
C LEU A 216 11.86 -8.76 -4.96
N PHE A 217 12.18 -7.48 -4.80
CA PHE A 217 11.24 -6.37 -4.97
C PHE A 217 10.74 -6.22 -6.40
N LEU A 218 11.59 -6.49 -7.40
CA LEU A 218 11.19 -6.52 -8.80
C LEU A 218 10.14 -7.61 -9.04
N LEU A 219 10.37 -8.83 -8.54
CA LEU A 219 9.40 -9.92 -8.65
C LEU A 219 8.06 -9.57 -7.97
N GLY A 220 8.12 -8.98 -6.78
CA GLY A 220 6.92 -8.51 -6.09
C GLY A 220 6.20 -7.39 -6.84
N GLY A 221 6.95 -6.42 -7.36
CA GLY A 221 6.41 -5.33 -8.18
C GLY A 221 5.72 -5.83 -9.46
N ILE A 222 6.29 -6.84 -10.12
CA ILE A 222 5.68 -7.50 -11.28
C ILE A 222 4.37 -8.19 -10.88
N ALA A 223 4.33 -8.87 -9.73
CA ALA A 223 3.11 -9.50 -9.24
C ALA A 223 2.02 -8.46 -8.92
N ILE A 224 2.38 -7.31 -8.33
CA ILE A 224 1.46 -6.19 -8.11
C ILE A 224 0.93 -5.69 -9.46
N ALA A 225 1.81 -5.39 -10.43
CA ALA A 225 1.42 -4.97 -11.77
C ALA A 225 0.46 -5.97 -12.45
N PHE A 226 0.73 -7.26 -12.33
CA PHE A 226 -0.16 -8.31 -12.84
C PHE A 226 -1.55 -8.26 -12.18
N GLY A 227 -1.62 -8.00 -10.87
CA GLY A 227 -2.87 -7.73 -10.14
C GLY A 227 -3.64 -6.53 -10.67
N VAL A 228 -2.93 -5.45 -11.00
CA VAL A 228 -3.52 -4.25 -11.61
C VAL A 228 -4.21 -4.61 -12.92
N PHE A 229 -3.54 -5.30 -13.83
CA PHE A 229 -4.12 -5.62 -15.15
C PHE A 229 -5.29 -6.60 -15.08
N THR A 230 -5.23 -7.58 -14.19
CA THR A 230 -6.17 -8.71 -14.17
C THR A 230 -7.46 -8.45 -13.39
N TYR A 231 -7.38 -7.79 -12.23
CA TYR A 231 -8.52 -7.71 -11.32
C TYR A 231 -8.92 -6.28 -10.92
N SER A 232 -8.01 -5.30 -11.02
CA SER A 232 -8.28 -3.94 -10.50
C SER A 232 -9.40 -3.20 -11.23
N LYS A 233 -9.74 -3.57 -12.48
CA LYS A 233 -10.80 -2.90 -13.26
C LYS A 233 -12.14 -2.88 -12.50
N LYS A 234 -12.54 -4.00 -11.89
CA LYS A 234 -13.81 -4.09 -11.15
C LYS A 234 -13.79 -3.21 -9.89
N VAL A 235 -12.65 -3.19 -9.20
CA VAL A 235 -12.44 -2.41 -7.98
C VAL A 235 -12.42 -0.91 -8.30
N MET A 236 -11.69 -0.48 -9.33
CA MET A 236 -11.67 0.92 -9.79
C MET A 236 -13.06 1.45 -10.13
N MET A 237 -13.91 0.63 -10.75
CA MET A 237 -15.28 1.02 -11.11
C MET A 237 -16.22 1.13 -9.89
N THR A 238 -15.86 0.56 -8.74
CA THR A 238 -16.71 0.54 -7.53
C THR A 238 -16.27 1.54 -6.46
N VAL A 239 -14.98 1.90 -6.39
CA VAL A 239 -14.45 2.82 -5.36
C VAL A 239 -14.89 4.29 -5.54
N GLY A 240 -15.26 4.72 -6.75
CA GLY A 240 -15.54 6.13 -7.09
C GLY A 240 -16.81 6.80 -6.52
N SER A 241 -17.63 6.11 -5.71
CA SER A 241 -18.92 6.65 -5.23
C SER A 241 -19.31 6.26 -3.80
N GLY A 242 -18.35 5.71 -3.03
CA GLY A 242 -18.61 5.16 -1.70
C GLY A 242 -18.92 6.23 -0.64
N ILE A 243 -17.88 6.99 -0.28
CA ILE A 243 -17.82 7.78 0.96
C ILE A 243 -18.30 9.21 0.75
N PHE A 244 -17.89 9.82 -0.37
CA PHE A 244 -18.17 11.20 -0.76
C PHE A 244 -18.11 11.31 -2.29
N LYS A 245 -19.00 12.10 -2.91
CA LYS A 245 -18.99 12.30 -4.37
C LYS A 245 -17.87 13.26 -4.77
N LEU A 246 -16.86 12.75 -5.45
CA LEU A 246 -15.69 13.52 -5.88
C LEU A 246 -15.84 14.02 -7.32
N SER A 247 -15.53 15.29 -7.56
CA SER A 247 -15.27 15.78 -8.93
C SER A 247 -13.84 15.39 -9.36
N PRO A 248 -13.51 15.34 -10.66
CA PRO A 248 -12.16 15.03 -11.14
C PRO A 248 -11.05 15.89 -10.51
N VAL A 249 -11.29 17.19 -10.33
CA VAL A 249 -10.35 18.11 -9.65
C VAL A 249 -10.18 17.74 -8.17
N THR A 250 -11.28 17.38 -7.50
CA THR A 250 -11.21 16.95 -6.10
C THR A 250 -10.48 15.60 -5.97
N ALA A 251 -10.69 14.70 -6.93
CA ALA A 251 -9.99 13.42 -7.00
C ALA A 251 -8.48 13.60 -7.19
N LEU A 252 -8.06 14.54 -8.05
CA LEU A 252 -6.66 14.91 -8.22
C LEU A 252 -6.02 15.32 -6.89
N VAL A 253 -6.71 16.16 -6.11
CA VAL A 253 -6.24 16.59 -4.79
C VAL A 253 -6.16 15.43 -3.80
N VAL A 254 -7.17 14.55 -3.78
CA VAL A 254 -7.19 13.36 -2.90
C VAL A 254 -5.99 12.46 -3.18
N VAL A 255 -5.75 12.14 -4.46
CA VAL A 255 -4.63 11.29 -4.89
C VAL A 255 -3.31 11.97 -4.58
N LEU A 256 -3.17 13.27 -4.82
CA LEU A 256 -1.94 14.01 -4.48
C LEU A 256 -1.64 13.95 -2.98
N ALA A 257 -2.63 14.26 -2.14
CA ALA A 257 -2.47 14.26 -0.69
C ALA A 257 -2.14 12.86 -0.12
N SER A 258 -2.83 11.82 -0.59
CA SER A 258 -2.53 10.45 -0.16
C SER A 258 -1.17 9.99 -0.67
N SER A 259 -0.79 10.35 -1.89
CA SER A 259 0.50 9.97 -2.48
C SER A 259 1.67 10.61 -1.74
N ILE A 260 1.57 11.90 -1.40
CA ILE A 260 2.58 12.58 -0.59
C ILE A 260 2.68 11.91 0.78
N THR A 261 1.54 11.60 1.42
CA THR A 261 1.55 10.88 2.70
C THR A 261 2.29 9.55 2.59
N LEU A 262 1.98 8.72 1.59
CA LEU A 262 2.69 7.45 1.35
C LEU A 262 4.20 7.67 1.13
N PHE A 263 4.56 8.67 0.33
CA PHE A 263 5.95 8.98 0.01
C PHE A 263 6.76 9.38 1.26
N LEU A 264 6.18 10.20 2.15
CA LEU A 264 6.85 10.64 3.38
C LEU A 264 7.26 9.47 4.28
N PHE A 265 6.42 8.45 4.39
CA PHE A 265 6.70 7.26 5.22
C PHE A 265 7.54 6.19 4.53
N ALA A 266 7.72 6.26 3.21
CA ALA A 266 8.49 5.29 2.43
C ALA A 266 9.89 5.79 2.03
N SER A 267 10.07 7.11 1.87
CA SER A 267 11.28 7.69 1.27
C SER A 267 12.48 7.72 2.23
N GLN A 268 13.46 6.86 1.98
CA GLN A 268 14.75 6.86 2.69
C GLN A 268 15.52 8.15 2.46
N GLY A 269 15.64 8.61 1.21
CA GLY A 269 16.40 9.82 0.90
C GLY A 269 15.83 11.06 1.60
N LEU A 270 14.51 11.15 1.76
CA LEU A 270 13.90 12.23 2.54
C LEU A 270 14.16 12.07 4.04
N HIS A 271 14.08 10.85 4.57
CA HIS A 271 14.40 10.56 5.95
C HIS A 271 15.85 10.96 6.30
N ASP A 272 16.80 10.55 5.45
CA ASP A 272 18.24 10.84 5.63
C ASP A 272 18.54 12.33 5.48
N LEU A 273 17.88 13.01 4.53
CA LEU A 273 17.98 14.45 4.37
C LEU A 273 17.48 15.20 5.61
N LEU A 274 16.30 14.87 6.12
CA LEU A 274 15.76 15.52 7.32
C LEU A 274 16.65 15.26 8.55
N THR A 275 17.16 14.03 8.69
CA THR A 275 18.05 13.65 9.79
C THR A 275 19.38 14.40 9.72
N SER A 276 19.97 14.57 8.52
CA SER A 276 21.20 15.35 8.35
C SER A 276 20.98 16.84 8.64
N LEU A 277 19.77 17.36 8.40
CA LEU A 277 19.36 18.71 8.79
C LEU A 277 18.90 18.84 10.26
N HIS A 278 19.00 17.77 11.07
CA HIS A 278 18.52 17.73 12.46
C HIS A 278 17.03 18.05 12.63
N LEU A 279 16.23 17.82 11.57
CA LEU A 279 14.79 17.99 11.57
C LEU A 279 14.07 16.69 11.93
N PRO A 280 12.85 16.74 12.50
CA PRO A 280 12.07 15.56 12.79
C PRO A 280 11.73 14.81 11.50
N ALA A 281 12.31 13.60 11.34
CA ALA A 281 12.09 12.75 10.18
C ALA A 281 10.90 11.80 10.37
N PHE A 282 10.18 11.52 9.29
CA PHE A 282 9.12 10.52 9.29
C PHE A 282 9.73 9.12 9.46
N PRO A 283 9.11 8.23 10.26
CA PRO A 283 9.62 6.89 10.43
C PRO A 283 9.36 6.06 9.15
N LEU A 284 10.35 5.26 8.76
CA LEU A 284 10.26 4.40 7.57
C LEU A 284 9.40 3.16 7.83
N VAL A 285 8.08 3.33 7.76
CA VAL A 285 7.09 2.32 8.15
C VAL A 285 6.03 2.24 7.06
N PRO A 286 5.63 1.03 6.63
CA PRO A 286 4.57 0.92 5.64
C PRO A 286 3.25 1.41 6.24
N VAL A 287 2.68 2.43 5.61
CA VAL A 287 1.39 2.99 6.00
C VAL A 287 0.27 2.41 5.13
N SER A 288 -0.98 2.59 5.53
CA SER A 288 -2.12 2.09 4.75
C SER A 288 -2.53 3.10 3.68
N SER A 289 -2.42 2.70 2.40
CA SER A 289 -2.89 3.51 1.26
C SER A 289 -4.40 3.80 1.36
N SER A 290 -5.19 2.80 1.75
CA SER A 290 -6.64 2.91 1.95
C SER A 290 -6.98 3.92 3.05
N GLN A 291 -6.27 3.90 4.19
CA GLN A 291 -6.49 4.88 5.27
C GLN A 291 -6.10 6.29 4.84
N ALA A 292 -4.97 6.46 4.14
CA ALA A 292 -4.54 7.75 3.62
C ALA A 292 -5.60 8.33 2.66
N VAL A 293 -6.13 7.54 1.72
CA VAL A 293 -7.20 8.00 0.81
C VAL A 293 -8.47 8.37 1.57
N VAL A 294 -8.91 7.56 2.54
CA VAL A 294 -10.08 7.88 3.37
C VAL A 294 -9.86 9.19 4.14
N GLY A 295 -8.68 9.36 4.73
CA GLY A 295 -8.26 10.61 5.37
C GLY A 295 -8.34 11.81 4.42
N SER A 296 -7.75 11.70 3.23
CA SER A 296 -7.83 12.73 2.19
C SER A 296 -9.28 13.08 1.83
N VAL A 297 -10.15 12.09 1.66
CA VAL A 297 -11.58 12.29 1.35
C VAL A 297 -12.29 13.03 2.50
N MET A 298 -11.98 12.70 3.75
CA MET A 298 -12.50 13.42 4.91
C MET A 298 -11.99 14.87 4.95
N GLY A 299 -10.71 15.12 4.66
CA GLY A 299 -10.14 16.47 4.57
C GLY A 299 -10.83 17.33 3.51
N ILE A 300 -11.10 16.76 2.33
CA ILE A 300 -11.92 17.40 1.29
C ILE A 300 -13.32 17.71 1.80
N SER A 301 -13.95 16.77 2.49
CA SER A 301 -15.32 16.96 2.97
C SER A 301 -15.39 18.11 3.97
N LEU A 302 -14.46 18.17 4.93
CA LEU A 302 -14.33 19.28 5.88
C LEU A 302 -14.11 20.61 5.16
N ALA A 303 -13.24 20.63 4.14
CA ALA A 303 -13.00 21.82 3.32
C ALA A 303 -14.25 22.30 2.54
N LYS A 304 -15.21 21.40 2.30
CA LYS A 304 -16.51 21.69 1.66
C LYS A 304 -17.66 21.85 2.68
N GLY A 305 -17.35 22.02 3.96
CA GLY A 305 -18.34 22.25 5.01
C GLY A 305 -18.98 20.98 5.60
N GLY A 306 -18.37 19.80 5.42
CA GLY A 306 -18.73 18.55 6.10
C GLY A 306 -20.06 17.91 5.68
N ARG A 307 -20.74 18.45 4.67
CA ARG A 307 -22.04 17.94 4.18
C ARG A 307 -21.82 16.76 3.22
N ASN A 308 -22.76 15.81 3.16
CA ASN A 308 -22.75 14.65 2.25
C ASN A 308 -21.73 13.53 2.52
N ILE A 309 -21.31 13.34 3.78
CA ILE A 309 -20.52 12.17 4.20
C ILE A 309 -21.47 10.98 4.44
N ASN A 310 -21.15 9.82 3.86
CA ASN A 310 -21.83 8.58 4.22
C ASN A 310 -21.19 7.96 5.48
N TYR A 311 -21.67 8.35 6.65
CA TYR A 311 -21.16 7.88 7.94
C TYR A 311 -21.30 6.36 8.13
N LYS A 312 -22.33 5.72 7.56
CA LYS A 312 -22.50 4.26 7.61
C LYS A 312 -21.34 3.55 6.91
N LYS A 313 -20.99 3.98 5.70
CA LYS A 313 -19.85 3.42 4.96
C LYS A 313 -18.52 3.73 5.65
N LEU A 314 -18.36 4.93 6.19
CA LEU A 314 -17.16 5.27 6.97
C LEU A 314 -17.00 4.34 8.18
N SER A 315 -18.07 4.09 8.93
CA SER A 315 -18.07 3.16 10.06
C SER A 315 -17.72 1.74 9.65
N GLN A 316 -18.28 1.24 8.53
CA GLN A 316 -17.95 -0.09 7.99
C GLN A 316 -16.46 -0.22 7.64
N ILE A 317 -15.88 0.83 7.06
CA ILE A 317 -14.45 0.89 6.76
C ILE A 317 -13.61 0.84 8.04
N SER A 318 -13.95 1.65 9.04
CA SER A 318 -13.25 1.68 10.32
C SER A 318 -13.33 0.34 11.06
N MET A 319 -14.48 -0.35 11.01
CA MET A 319 -14.62 -1.71 11.53
C MET A 319 -13.71 -2.70 10.78
N GLY A 320 -13.62 -2.57 9.45
CA GLY A 320 -12.70 -3.34 8.63
C GLY A 320 -11.23 -3.20 9.06
N TRP A 321 -10.81 -1.99 9.46
CA TRP A 321 -9.43 -1.74 9.91
C TRP A 321 -9.07 -2.45 11.23
N VAL A 322 -10.07 -2.73 12.08
CA VAL A 322 -9.88 -3.52 13.31
C VAL A 322 -9.98 -5.01 13.02
N ALA A 323 -10.97 -5.41 12.20
CA ALA A 323 -11.20 -6.81 11.86
C ALA A 323 -10.07 -7.43 11.02
N THR A 324 -9.46 -6.67 10.11
CA THR A 324 -8.41 -7.15 9.19
C THR A 324 -7.19 -7.76 9.91
N PRO A 325 -6.50 -7.03 10.82
CA PRO A 325 -5.33 -7.59 11.50
C PRO A 325 -5.71 -8.78 12.40
N LEU A 326 -6.87 -8.75 13.05
CA LEU A 326 -7.34 -9.85 13.90
C LEU A 326 -7.62 -11.13 13.09
N ALA A 327 -8.38 -11.00 12.00
CA ALA A 327 -8.68 -12.12 11.12
C ALA A 327 -7.40 -12.72 10.52
N SER A 328 -6.45 -11.86 10.11
CA SER A 328 -5.18 -12.33 9.55
C SER A 328 -4.28 -13.00 10.59
N ALA A 329 -4.26 -12.51 11.83
CA ALA A 329 -3.53 -13.13 12.93
C ALA A 329 -4.06 -14.54 13.25
N ILE A 330 -5.38 -14.68 13.38
CA ILE A 330 -6.04 -15.97 13.64
C ILE A 330 -5.76 -16.95 12.50
N LEU A 331 -5.93 -16.50 11.25
CA LEU A 331 -5.69 -17.34 10.08
C LEU A 331 -4.23 -17.79 10.00
N ALA A 332 -3.27 -16.90 10.27
CA ALA A 332 -1.86 -17.25 10.29
C ALA A 332 -1.55 -18.27 11.39
N TYR A 333 -2.02 -18.05 12.62
CA TYR A 333 -1.81 -18.97 13.74
C TYR A 333 -2.33 -20.39 13.43
N VAL A 334 -3.57 -20.49 12.93
CA VAL A 334 -4.16 -21.78 12.56
C VAL A 334 -3.41 -22.43 11.40
N ALA A 335 -3.06 -21.68 10.36
CA ALA A 335 -2.36 -22.22 9.21
C ALA A 335 -0.93 -22.70 9.56
N LEU A 336 -0.25 -22.03 10.50
CA LEU A 336 1.05 -22.46 11.00
C LEU A 336 0.97 -23.79 11.73
N PHE A 337 -0.09 -24.02 12.51
CA PHE A 337 -0.34 -25.31 13.15
C PHE A 337 -0.39 -26.45 12.13
N PHE A 338 -1.13 -26.28 11.02
CA PHE A 338 -1.17 -27.29 9.96
C PHE A 338 0.18 -27.46 9.26
N MET A 339 0.87 -26.35 8.98
CA MET A 339 2.17 -26.36 8.32
C MET A 339 3.23 -27.13 9.13
N GLN A 340 3.22 -26.96 10.45
CA GLN A 340 4.14 -27.67 11.34
C GLN A 340 3.74 -29.13 11.57
N ASN A 341 2.47 -29.39 11.91
CA ASN A 341 2.06 -30.71 12.42
C ASN A 341 1.58 -31.68 11.33
N VAL A 342 1.08 -31.17 10.21
CA VAL A 342 0.59 -32.02 9.11
C VAL A 342 1.62 -32.12 7.99
N PHE A 343 2.22 -31.00 7.61
CA PHE A 343 3.23 -30.97 6.55
C PHE A 343 4.68 -31.15 7.07
N MET A 344 4.85 -31.27 8.39
CA MET A 344 6.14 -31.50 9.05
C MET A 344 7.22 -30.49 8.63
N GLN A 345 6.83 -29.24 8.36
CA GLN A 345 7.75 -28.17 7.99
C GLN A 345 8.18 -27.36 9.22
N SER A 346 9.46 -26.99 9.28
CA SER A 346 9.94 -26.03 10.27
C SER A 346 9.44 -24.63 9.90
N VAL A 347 8.59 -24.06 10.76
CA VAL A 347 7.94 -22.76 10.54
C VAL A 347 8.52 -21.65 11.42
N PHE A 348 9.34 -22.00 12.40
CA PHE A 348 10.19 -21.11 13.19
C PHE A 348 11.40 -21.92 13.69
N GLN A 349 12.48 -21.21 14.05
CA GLN A 349 13.65 -21.73 14.75
C GLN A 349 13.72 -21.16 16.15
#